data_AF-A0A075R3S2-F1
#
_entry.id   AF-A0A075R3S2-F1
#
_cell.length_a   1.000
_cell.length_b   1.000
_cell.length_c   1.000
_cell.angle_alpha   90.00
_cell.angle_beta   90.00
_cell.angle_gamma   90.00
#
_symmetry.space_group_name_H-M   'P 1'
#
loop_
_entity.id
_entity.type
_entity.pdbx_description
1 polymer ?
#
loop_
_entity_poly.entity_id
_entity_poly.type
_entity_poly.pdbx_seq_one_letter_code
_entity_poly.pdbx_strand_id
1 'polypeptide(L)'
;MDIHNHAALMEILEKAYVNQQVQITYTDWEGDEQEDEVVTTFRGTLLGVSLVDNEFEQKDLALRFLEDDNEVELLMEIPADEQDLGVSEEQLVRIFGTEAELVLAK
;
A
#
# COMPACT_ATOMS: atom_id res chain seq x y z
N MET A 1 -14.50 0.95 -6.38
CA MET A 1 -14.02 1.81 -7.48
C MET A 1 -12.63 1.35 -7.80
N ASP A 2 -12.37 1.00 -9.04
CA ASP A 2 -11.06 0.51 -9.47
C ASP A 2 -10.07 1.67 -9.58
N ILE A 3 -8.82 1.42 -9.21
CA ILE A 3 -7.73 2.38 -9.23
C ILE A 3 -6.85 2.04 -10.43
N HIS A 4 -6.93 2.88 -11.47
CA HIS A 4 -6.27 2.62 -12.74
C HIS A 4 -5.06 3.51 -13.01
N ASN A 5 -4.59 4.32 -12.07
CA ASN A 5 -3.35 5.08 -12.26
C ASN A 5 -2.75 5.56 -10.93
N HIS A 6 -1.46 5.87 -10.95
CA HIS A 6 -0.73 6.26 -9.75
C HIS A 6 -1.29 7.57 -9.16
N ALA A 7 -1.72 8.51 -10.01
CA ALA A 7 -2.28 9.78 -9.54
C ALA A 7 -3.56 9.57 -8.71
N ALA A 8 -4.47 8.69 -9.14
CA ALA A 8 -5.69 8.35 -8.42
C ALA A 8 -5.38 7.60 -7.12
N LEU A 9 -4.42 6.66 -7.15
CA LEU A 9 -3.95 5.96 -5.96
C LEU A 9 -3.45 6.95 -4.90
N MET A 10 -2.55 7.85 -5.30
CA MET A 10 -1.96 8.86 -4.42
C MET A 10 -3.02 9.82 -3.89
N GLU A 11 -3.95 10.27 -4.74
CA GLU A 11 -5.06 11.13 -4.30
C GLU A 11 -5.93 10.46 -3.23
N ILE A 12 -6.26 9.18 -3.41
CA ILE A 12 -7.05 8.42 -2.43
C ILE A 12 -6.28 8.32 -1.10
N LEU A 13 -5.02 7.92 -1.15
CA LEU A 13 -4.19 7.77 0.05
C LEU A 13 -4.03 9.10 0.79
N GLU A 14 -3.65 10.16 0.09
CA GLU A 14 -3.42 11.49 0.67
C GLU A 14 -4.69 12.13 1.23
N LYS A 15 -5.82 12.03 0.51
CA LYS A 15 -7.05 12.72 0.93
C LYS A 15 -7.88 11.92 1.91
N ALA A 16 -7.94 10.60 1.75
CA ALA A 16 -8.85 9.76 2.52
C ALA A 16 -8.16 9.01 3.66
N TYR A 17 -6.85 8.75 3.61
CA TYR A 17 -6.17 7.88 4.57
C TYR A 17 -5.11 8.60 5.41
N VAL A 18 -4.42 9.60 4.88
CA VAL A 18 -3.42 10.35 5.68
C VAL A 18 -4.11 11.01 6.90
N ASN A 19 -3.42 10.95 8.04
CA ASN A 19 -3.89 11.31 9.37
C ASN A 19 -5.11 10.52 9.86
N GLN A 20 -5.46 9.40 9.23
CA GLN A 20 -6.49 8.48 9.71
C GLN A 20 -5.84 7.27 10.37
N GLN A 21 -6.46 6.81 11.46
CA GLN A 21 -6.14 5.51 12.03
C GLN A 21 -6.81 4.43 11.19
N VAL A 22 -6.04 3.43 10.79
CA VAL A 22 -6.52 2.30 9.98
C VAL A 22 -5.96 0.98 10.52
N GLN A 23 -6.68 -0.11 10.26
CA GLN A 23 -6.12 -1.45 10.29
C GLN A 23 -5.38 -1.68 8.97
N ILE A 24 -4.12 -2.08 9.08
CA ILE A 24 -3.22 -2.39 7.98
C ILE A 24 -3.13 -3.91 7.90
N THR A 25 -3.33 -4.47 6.72
CA THR A 25 -2.98 -5.86 6.40
C THR A 25 -2.05 -5.82 5.20
N TYR A 26 -0.82 -6.27 5.40
CA TYR A 26 0.19 -6.39 4.36
C TYR A 26 0.47 -7.87 4.14
N THR A 27 0.30 -8.32 2.91
CA THR A 27 0.60 -9.68 2.47
C THR A 27 1.78 -9.60 1.53
N ASP A 28 2.81 -10.37 1.82
CA ASP A 28 4.00 -10.49 1.00
C ASP A 28 4.12 -11.94 0.50
N TRP A 29 4.42 -12.11 -0.78
CA TRP A 29 4.68 -13.40 -1.40
C TRP A 29 6.17 -13.51 -1.73
N GLU A 30 7.02 -13.48 -0.69
CA GLU A 30 8.47 -13.66 -0.87
C GLU A 30 8.82 -15.09 -1.30
N GLY A 31 9.40 -15.26 -2.51
CA GLY A 31 10.11 -16.48 -2.91
C GLY A 31 9.92 -16.91 -4.37
N ASP A 32 10.96 -17.53 -4.95
CA ASP A 32 10.91 -18.18 -6.28
C ASP A 32 9.79 -19.25 -6.38
N GLU A 33 9.28 -19.72 -5.24
CA GLU A 33 8.13 -20.60 -5.08
C GLU A 33 7.06 -19.84 -4.27
N GLN A 34 5.96 -19.44 -4.91
CA GLN A 34 4.83 -18.63 -4.39
C GLN A 34 4.07 -19.25 -3.18
N GLU A 35 4.66 -20.18 -2.43
CA GLU A 35 3.98 -20.98 -1.41
C GLU A 35 4.07 -20.39 0.02
N ASP A 36 5.01 -19.48 0.31
CA ASP A 36 5.19 -18.90 1.65
C ASP A 36 4.58 -17.49 1.76
N GLU A 37 3.25 -17.43 1.91
CA GLU A 37 2.51 -16.17 2.18
C GLU A 37 2.83 -15.63 3.59
N VAL A 38 3.39 -14.43 3.67
CA VAL A 38 3.64 -13.73 4.94
C VAL A 38 2.61 -12.62 5.14
N VAL A 39 1.73 -12.79 6.12
CA VAL A 39 0.71 -11.79 6.46
C VAL A 39 1.10 -11.04 7.74
N THR A 40 1.22 -9.73 7.62
CA THR A 40 1.41 -8.81 8.74
C THR A 40 0.16 -7.96 8.94
N THR A 41 -0.33 -7.87 10.17
CA THR A 41 -1.51 -7.05 10.51
C THR A 41 -1.22 -6.19 11.73
N PHE A 42 -1.51 -4.90 11.63
CA PHE A 42 -1.37 -3.96 12.73
C PHE A 42 -2.35 -2.78 12.60
N ARG A 43 -2.41 -1.92 13.61
CA ARG A 43 -3.25 -0.73 13.59
C ARG A 43 -2.39 0.51 13.80
N GLY A 44 -2.48 1.47 12.89
CA GLY A 44 -1.64 2.66 12.92
C GLY A 44 -2.29 3.86 12.26
N THR A 45 -1.71 5.04 12.48
CA THR A 45 -2.13 6.27 11.79
C THR A 45 -1.22 6.50 10.60
N LEU A 46 -1.78 6.60 9.39
CA LEU A 46 -0.97 6.90 8.19
C LEU A 46 -0.47 8.35 8.26
N LEU A 47 0.83 8.55 8.42
CA LEU A 47 1.48 9.85 8.52
C LEU A 47 1.74 10.48 7.15
N GLY A 48 2.00 9.66 6.14
CA GLY A 48 2.26 10.14 4.79
C GLY A 48 2.55 9.02 3.82
N VAL A 49 2.50 9.37 2.54
CA VAL A 49 2.77 8.47 1.42
C VAL A 49 3.72 9.14 0.43
N SER A 50 4.52 8.35 -0.27
CA SER A 50 5.34 8.82 -1.37
C SER A 50 5.50 7.73 -2.42
N LEU A 51 5.62 8.15 -3.68
CA LEU A 51 5.83 7.27 -4.80
C LEU A 51 7.09 7.72 -5.55
N VAL A 52 8.04 6.81 -5.74
CA VAL A 52 9.31 7.10 -6.42
C VAL A 52 9.55 6.12 -7.56
N ASP A 53 10.19 6.58 -8.64
CA ASP A 53 10.68 5.72 -9.71
C ASP A 53 11.87 4.89 -9.21
N ASN A 54 11.81 3.57 -9.42
CA ASN A 54 12.90 2.66 -9.06
C ASN A 54 13.78 2.32 -10.28
N GLU A 55 14.84 1.55 -10.06
CA GLU A 55 15.83 1.22 -11.11
C GLU A 55 15.32 0.25 -12.19
N PHE A 56 14.16 -0.37 -11.96
CA PHE A 56 13.53 -1.36 -12.83
C PHE A 56 12.36 -0.79 -13.64
N GLU A 57 12.28 0.53 -13.77
CA GLU A 57 11.16 1.24 -14.40
C GLU A 57 9.81 0.97 -13.71
N GLN A 58 9.80 0.50 -12.46
CA GLN A 58 8.63 0.35 -11.60
C GLN A 58 8.54 1.50 -10.60
N LYS A 59 7.54 1.44 -9.70
CA LYS A 59 7.37 2.46 -8.66
C LYS A 59 7.47 1.83 -7.27
N ASP A 60 8.22 2.48 -6.39
CA ASP A 60 8.21 2.15 -4.97
C ASP A 60 7.21 3.04 -4.24
N LEU A 61 6.17 2.42 -3.69
CA LEU A 61 5.20 3.06 -2.82
C LEU A 61 5.66 2.93 -1.36
N ALA A 62 5.98 4.06 -0.74
CA ALA A 62 6.28 4.14 0.68
C ALA A 62 5.08 4.68 1.46
N LEU A 63 4.69 3.99 2.53
CA LEU A 63 3.69 4.44 3.49
C LEU A 63 4.29 4.47 4.89
N ARG A 64 4.17 5.61 5.57
CA ARG A 64 4.66 5.77 6.94
C ARG A 64 3.51 5.78 7.92
N PHE A 65 3.54 4.93 8.91
CA PHE A 65 2.52 4.78 9.94
C PHE A 65 3.08 5.11 11.33
N LEU A 66 2.22 5.61 12.21
CA LEU A 66 2.48 5.69 13.65
C LEU A 66 1.69 4.59 14.37
N GLU A 67 2.39 3.65 15.00
CA GLU A 67 1.84 2.56 15.82
C GLU A 67 2.42 2.65 17.23
N ASP A 68 1.56 2.86 18.25
CA ASP A 68 1.95 2.88 19.67
C ASP A 68 3.26 3.67 19.97
N ASP A 69 3.36 4.89 19.42
CA ASP A 69 4.51 5.81 19.48
C ASP A 69 5.75 5.42 18.65
N ASN A 70 5.68 4.37 17.84
CA ASN A 70 6.73 3.96 16.90
C ASN A 70 6.34 4.29 15.45
N GLU A 71 7.30 4.82 14.70
CA GLU A 71 7.13 4.96 13.25
C GLU A 71 7.45 3.64 12.56
N VAL A 72 6.50 3.16 11.74
CA VAL A 72 6.63 1.97 10.90
C VAL A 72 6.57 2.42 9.46
N GLU A 73 7.56 2.07 8.65
CA GLU A 73 7.56 2.32 7.21
C GLU A 73 7.30 1.01 6.47
N LEU A 74 6.36 1.06 5.53
CA LEU A 74 6.05 -0.02 4.62
C LEU A 74 6.49 0.43 3.23
N LEU A 75 7.35 -0.38 2.60
CA LEU A 75 7.80 -0.22 1.22
C LEU A 75 7.21 -1.35 0.41
N MET A 76 6.56 -1.00 -0.71
CA MET A 76 5.95 -1.96 -1.62
C MET A 76 6.23 -1.53 -3.05
N GLU A 77 6.70 -2.46 -3.87
CA GLU A 77 6.82 -2.25 -5.30
C GLU A 77 5.44 -2.39 -5.96
N ILE A 78 5.07 -1.41 -6.81
CA ILE A 78 3.85 -1.47 -7.61
C ILE A 78 4.19 -1.38 -9.11
N PRO A 79 3.36 -1.99 -9.98
CA PRO A 79 3.55 -1.92 -11.42
C PRO A 79 3.64 -0.47 -11.92
N ALA A 80 4.55 -0.22 -12.87
CA ALA A 80 4.56 1.04 -13.60
C ALA A 80 3.49 1.13 -14.69
N ASP A 81 3.01 -0.01 -15.19
CA ASP A 81 1.81 -0.01 -16.03
C ASP A 81 0.62 0.41 -15.15
N GLU A 82 -0.03 1.49 -15.54
CA GLU A 82 -1.18 2.07 -14.85
C GLU A 82 -2.44 1.24 -15.14
N GLN A 83 -2.41 -0.04 -14.77
CA GLN A 83 -3.52 -0.95 -14.94
C GLN A 83 -3.63 -1.82 -13.68
N ASP A 84 -4.82 -1.78 -13.07
CA ASP A 84 -5.17 -2.60 -11.90
C ASP A 84 -4.26 -2.39 -10.67
N LEU A 85 -4.12 -1.14 -10.23
CA LEU A 85 -3.31 -0.80 -9.04
C LEU A 85 -4.04 -1.11 -7.72
N GLY A 86 -5.33 -1.38 -7.77
CA GLY A 86 -6.12 -1.60 -6.56
C GLY A 86 -7.60 -1.29 -6.70
N VAL A 87 -8.30 -1.40 -5.57
CA VAL A 87 -9.72 -1.12 -5.45
C VAL A 87 -9.97 -0.28 -4.20
N SER A 88 -10.80 0.76 -4.34
CA SER A 88 -11.27 1.60 -3.25
C SER A 88 -12.77 1.41 -3.02
N GLU A 89 -13.13 1.08 -1.79
CA GLU A 89 -14.51 0.98 -1.28
C GLU A 89 -14.71 2.00 -0.14
N GLU A 90 -15.94 2.15 0.38
CA GLU A 90 -16.28 3.24 1.31
C GLU A 90 -15.35 3.37 2.53
N GLN A 91 -14.82 2.25 3.04
CA GLN A 91 -13.96 2.22 4.23
C GLN A 91 -12.69 1.41 4.06
N LEU A 92 -12.36 1.04 2.81
CA LEU A 92 -11.26 0.15 2.51
C LEU A 92 -10.57 0.57 1.22
N VAL A 93 -9.25 0.54 1.21
CA VAL A 93 -8.46 0.54 -0.04
C VAL A 93 -7.58 -0.69 -0.04
N ARG A 94 -7.61 -1.42 -1.15
CA ARG A 94 -6.72 -2.52 -1.46
C ARG A 94 -5.81 -2.09 -2.58
N ILE A 95 -4.51 -2.35 -2.45
CA ILE A 95 -3.48 -1.97 -3.40
C ILE A 95 -2.72 -3.22 -3.79
N PHE A 96 -2.51 -3.39 -5.09
CA PHE A 96 -1.81 -4.53 -5.67
C PHE A 96 -0.38 -4.14 -6.01
N GLY A 97 0.58 -4.78 -5.35
CA GLY A 97 2.00 -4.72 -5.66
C GLY A 97 2.45 -5.86 -6.56
N THR A 98 3.71 -5.86 -6.98
CA THR A 98 4.30 -6.90 -7.85
C THR A 98 4.24 -8.28 -7.20
N GLU A 99 4.61 -8.37 -5.91
CA GLU A 99 4.59 -9.58 -5.10
C GLU A 99 4.00 -9.31 -3.71
N ALA A 100 3.12 -8.30 -3.61
CA ALA A 100 2.52 -7.91 -2.35
C ALA A 100 1.10 -7.37 -2.51
N GLU A 101 0.31 -7.44 -1.44
CA GLU A 101 -0.99 -6.78 -1.33
C GLU A 101 -1.03 -5.95 -0.04
N LEU A 102 -1.54 -4.73 -0.15
CA LEU A 102 -1.78 -3.87 0.99
C LEU A 102 -3.27 -3.52 1.10
N VAL A 103 -3.86 -3.81 2.26
CA VAL A 103 -5.22 -3.41 2.61
C VAL A 103 -5.18 -2.42 3.77
N LEU A 104 -5.81 -1.26 3.58
CA LEU A 104 -6.06 -0.28 4.64
C LEU A 104 -7.57 -0.20 4.88
N ALA A 105 -8.01 -0.52 6.10
CA ALA A 105 -9.42 -0.46 6.52
C ALA A 105 -9.60 0.51 7.70
N LYS A 106 -10.64 1.36 7.66
CA LYS A 106 -10.94 2.34 8.72
C LYS A 106 -11.70 1.74 9.91
#